data_AF-A0AA39NDZ4-F1
#
_entry.id   AF-A0AA39NDZ4-F1
#
_cell.length_a   1.000
_cell.length_b   1.000
_cell.length_c   1.000
_cell.angle_alpha   90.00
_cell.angle_beta   90.00
_cell.angle_gamma   90.00
#
_symmetry.space_group_name_H-M   'P 1'
#
loop_
_entity.id
_entity.type
_entity.pdbx_description
1 polymer ?
#
loop_
_entity_poly.entity_id
_entity_poly.type
_entity_poly.pdbx_seq_one_letter_code
_entity_poly.pdbx_strand_id
1 'polypeptide(L)'
;MNTPDTVAHQSALNVAKWKDLKELELDAVQSVWGELSVEALHWLFSMSSNPTVQSIIFQAIGGVHPASQRKAEDLFGDAGLLLQNSLSQCLSITSHPYGAPLSGLETKLERLLRCKLVLSDECYIFINLPQTQGIELPSNVTALIERYTYNHDINLLMEDIALNGALAFRHLSGAEYLRFHPLVWIDLIRNAASAGVFSPIDISAEDPFAMNICCAVLPAFSFFYSNNSGDSEKDKAQSTAVALYVAICDHFFTDMTTYLLEMFAAFVRPSNVDSVPPCLRILLVFAEFLISRLPLNKEANPDAEELHVLDRVINGIMNHDHSSSQANAAVFDVLERFVTEDNLRMIPMVADSSLCLRVLQVYSRLLHKRWHTVSPRSLEAVVDLMFNSPYSSTSAGDIIAKGLHEGSLTMYNVFRAKQCLEYFGHHGYRSWLVNIIGSYLSTIGHHSKSRLKASVEQEHIDYLHTPDNLFAACSILAVGCNDRFNRNFNRRKQIRENILSLVRIQQDNPVWDECRCRLQQLLENDGMDFFYRQARIRGIERVALSGEKIAEQREYIRFTIETLDAFFSGELDEEPISDPPALSVDVLPNPRPHWSSRMHRLLPWHNHEASDGGAVGNV
;
A
#
# COMPACT_ATOMS: atom_id res chain seq x y z
N MET A 1 -56.58 10.46 23.91
CA MET A 1 -55.72 9.48 24.61
C MET A 1 -55.76 8.19 23.84
N ASN A 2 -54.59 7.57 23.66
CA ASN A 2 -54.31 6.21 23.17
C ASN A 2 -54.72 5.81 21.72
N THR A 3 -53.67 5.37 21.02
CA THR A 3 -53.57 4.40 19.90
C THR A 3 -54.16 3.02 20.28
N PRO A 4 -54.24 1.98 19.40
CA PRO A 4 -53.56 1.78 18.10
C PRO A 4 -54.55 1.44 16.95
N ASP A 5 -54.20 0.90 15.77
CA ASP A 5 -52.93 0.40 15.21
C ASP A 5 -52.92 0.52 13.66
N THR A 6 -51.74 0.54 13.00
CA THR A 6 -51.59 0.03 11.63
C THR A 6 -50.12 -0.31 11.31
N VAL A 7 -49.81 -1.60 11.24
CA VAL A 7 -48.53 -2.11 10.72
C VAL A 7 -48.44 -1.89 9.21
N ALA A 8 -47.49 -1.06 8.76
CA ALA A 8 -47.18 -0.87 7.34
C ALA A 8 -45.78 -1.44 7.02
N HIS A 9 -45.74 -2.56 6.31
CA HIS A 9 -44.51 -3.05 5.69
C HIS A 9 -44.02 -2.06 4.62
N GLN A 10 -42.91 -1.37 4.89
CA GLN A 10 -42.12 -0.72 3.84
C GLN A 10 -40.91 -1.59 3.49
N SER A 11 -41.14 -2.56 2.59
CA SER A 11 -40.07 -3.19 1.85
C SER A 11 -39.37 -2.13 1.00
N ALA A 12 -38.08 -1.93 1.22
CA ALA A 12 -37.24 -1.06 0.38
C ALA A 12 -37.06 -1.68 -1.01
N LEU A 13 -38.04 -1.47 -1.89
CA LEU A 13 -37.93 -1.75 -3.31
C LEU A 13 -36.87 -0.81 -3.90
N ASN A 14 -35.68 -1.35 -4.12
CA ASN A 14 -34.68 -0.74 -5.00
C ASN A 14 -35.27 -0.62 -6.40
N VAL A 15 -35.92 0.51 -6.70
CA VAL A 15 -36.28 0.89 -8.06
C VAL A 15 -34.98 1.09 -8.81
N ALA A 16 -34.57 0.05 -9.55
CA ALA A 16 -33.46 0.15 -10.48
C ALA A 16 -33.74 1.35 -11.40
N LYS A 17 -32.88 2.36 -11.35
CA LYS A 17 -33.02 3.55 -12.19
C LYS A 17 -32.74 3.11 -13.63
N TRP A 18 -33.80 2.89 -14.41
CA TRP A 18 -33.69 2.50 -15.81
C TRP A 18 -32.93 3.60 -16.55
N LYS A 19 -31.89 3.19 -17.30
CA LYS A 19 -31.21 4.09 -18.24
C LYS A 19 -32.20 4.55 -19.30
N ASP A 20 -32.07 5.79 -19.75
CA ASP A 20 -32.89 6.25 -20.88
C ASP A 20 -32.42 5.62 -22.21
N LEU A 21 -33.24 5.73 -23.26
CA LEU A 21 -32.92 5.13 -24.56
C LEU A 21 -31.61 5.69 -25.14
N LYS A 22 -31.30 6.96 -24.91
CA LYS A 22 -30.10 7.61 -25.41
C LYS A 22 -28.86 7.17 -24.63
N GLU A 23 -28.97 6.93 -23.33
CA GLU A 23 -27.92 6.30 -22.52
C GLU A 23 -27.65 4.85 -22.99
N LEU A 24 -28.70 4.10 -23.34
CA LEU A 24 -28.57 2.73 -23.87
C LEU A 24 -27.99 2.67 -25.29
N GLU A 25 -28.42 3.57 -26.18
CA GLU A 25 -27.85 3.72 -27.53
C GLU A 25 -26.38 4.19 -27.46
N LEU A 26 -26.06 5.11 -26.55
CA LEU A 26 -24.69 5.57 -26.33
C LEU A 26 -23.80 4.46 -25.76
N ASP A 27 -24.26 3.71 -24.76
CA ASP A 27 -23.57 2.52 -24.25
C ASP A 27 -23.32 1.50 -25.38
N ALA A 28 -24.34 1.24 -26.21
CA ALA A 28 -24.26 0.28 -27.31
C ALA A 28 -23.25 0.73 -28.37
N VAL A 29 -23.30 1.99 -28.81
CA VAL A 29 -22.33 2.55 -29.77
C VAL A 29 -20.92 2.59 -29.16
N GLN A 30 -20.77 2.96 -27.89
CA GLN A 30 -19.47 2.94 -27.21
C GLN A 30 -18.89 1.52 -27.11
N SER A 31 -19.73 0.49 -26.98
CA SER A 31 -19.28 -0.91 -26.92
C SER A 31 -18.77 -1.46 -28.25
N VAL A 32 -19.21 -0.92 -29.40
CA VAL A 32 -18.81 -1.38 -30.75
C VAL A 32 -18.04 -0.36 -31.58
N TRP A 33 -17.83 0.87 -31.09
CA TRP A 33 -17.15 1.97 -31.79
C TRP A 33 -15.78 1.55 -32.36
N GLY A 34 -15.03 0.76 -31.60
CA GLY A 34 -13.71 0.26 -32.00
C GLY A 34 -13.77 -0.66 -33.24
N GLU A 35 -14.83 -1.44 -33.39
CA GLU A 35 -15.02 -2.33 -34.55
C GLU A 35 -15.55 -1.55 -35.75
N LEU A 36 -16.56 -0.70 -35.54
CA LEU A 36 -17.13 0.19 -36.57
C LEU A 36 -16.06 1.10 -37.20
N SER A 37 -15.09 1.56 -36.40
CA SER A 37 -13.97 2.37 -36.89
C SER A 37 -13.07 1.58 -37.86
N VAL A 38 -12.77 0.32 -37.55
CA VAL A 38 -11.97 -0.55 -38.44
C VAL A 38 -12.75 -0.92 -39.70
N GLU A 39 -14.04 -1.24 -39.58
CA GLU A 39 -14.89 -1.54 -40.73
C GLU A 39 -15.05 -0.35 -41.68
N ALA A 40 -15.19 0.87 -41.15
CA ALA A 40 -15.22 2.10 -41.95
C ALA A 40 -13.88 2.36 -42.67
N LEU A 41 -12.74 2.13 -42.00
CA LEU A 41 -11.42 2.20 -42.62
C LEU A 41 -11.25 1.14 -43.71
N HIS A 42 -11.70 -0.09 -43.48
CA HIS A 42 -11.63 -1.17 -44.47
C HIS A 42 -12.51 -0.87 -45.69
N TRP A 43 -13.73 -0.38 -45.49
CA TRP A 43 -14.59 0.06 -46.60
C TRP A 43 -13.95 1.17 -47.44
N LEU A 44 -13.36 2.19 -46.80
CA LEU A 44 -12.62 3.25 -47.50
C LEU A 44 -11.40 2.70 -48.27
N PHE A 45 -10.75 1.66 -47.74
CA PHE A 45 -9.60 1.01 -48.37
C PHE A 45 -10.02 0.22 -49.62
N SER A 46 -11.02 -0.66 -49.49
CA SER A 46 -11.54 -1.48 -50.59
C SER A 46 -12.12 -0.63 -51.73
N MET A 47 -12.72 0.52 -51.40
CA MET A 47 -13.33 1.43 -52.38
C MET A 47 -12.33 2.40 -53.04
N SER A 48 -11.07 2.46 -52.58
CA SER A 48 -10.09 3.42 -53.09
C SER A 48 -8.87 2.75 -53.72
N SER A 49 -8.69 2.97 -55.03
CA SER A 49 -7.46 2.63 -55.75
C SER A 49 -6.37 3.71 -55.65
N ASN A 50 -6.54 4.72 -54.79
CA ASN A 50 -5.59 5.83 -54.64
C ASN A 50 -4.54 5.47 -53.57
N PRO A 51 -3.24 5.32 -53.93
CA PRO A 51 -2.22 4.90 -52.98
C PRO A 51 -2.01 5.90 -51.83
N THR A 52 -2.29 7.19 -52.03
CA THR A 52 -2.25 8.18 -50.95
C THR A 52 -3.37 7.95 -49.93
N VAL A 53 -4.57 7.59 -50.39
CA VAL A 53 -5.71 7.27 -49.50
C VAL A 53 -5.42 5.97 -48.73
N GLN A 54 -4.93 4.94 -49.41
CA GLN A 54 -4.50 3.69 -48.78
C GLN A 54 -3.39 3.94 -47.73
N SER A 55 -2.39 4.75 -48.04
CA SER A 55 -1.32 5.12 -47.10
C SER A 55 -1.81 5.94 -45.90
N ILE A 56 -2.86 6.76 -46.06
CA ILE A 56 -3.54 7.45 -44.94
C ILE A 56 -4.31 6.44 -44.08
N ILE A 57 -4.98 5.47 -44.68
CA ILE A 57 -5.73 4.43 -43.96
C ILE A 57 -4.79 3.56 -43.12
N PHE A 58 -3.66 3.11 -43.66
CA PHE A 58 -2.65 2.40 -42.85
C PHE A 58 -2.17 3.25 -41.66
N GLN A 59 -1.88 4.53 -41.87
CA GLN A 59 -1.53 5.44 -40.76
C GLN A 59 -2.64 5.59 -39.71
N ALA A 60 -3.91 5.51 -40.11
CA ALA A 60 -5.06 5.55 -39.21
C ALA A 60 -5.22 4.22 -38.45
N ILE A 61 -4.97 3.07 -39.09
CA ILE A 61 -4.94 1.75 -38.43
C ILE A 61 -3.89 1.74 -37.30
N GLY A 62 -2.72 2.36 -37.50
CA GLY A 62 -1.72 2.50 -36.43
C GLY A 62 -2.18 3.29 -35.19
N GLY A 63 -3.32 3.99 -35.27
CA GLY A 63 -3.96 4.71 -34.17
C GLY A 63 -5.23 4.07 -33.61
N VAL A 64 -5.60 2.84 -34.01
CA VAL A 64 -6.78 2.16 -33.44
C VAL A 64 -6.52 1.70 -32.01
N HIS A 65 -7.60 1.54 -31.25
CA HIS A 65 -7.53 1.02 -29.89
C HIS A 65 -7.04 -0.44 -29.89
N PRO A 66 -6.17 -0.89 -28.95
CA PRO A 66 -5.65 -2.26 -28.93
C PRO A 66 -6.71 -3.37 -28.95
N ALA A 67 -7.89 -3.12 -28.36
CA ALA A 67 -9.00 -4.07 -28.41
C ALA A 67 -9.51 -4.39 -29.83
N SER A 68 -9.31 -3.48 -30.79
CA SER A 68 -9.71 -3.65 -32.20
C SER A 68 -8.69 -4.44 -33.04
N GLN A 69 -7.56 -4.86 -32.46
CA GLN A 69 -6.43 -5.45 -33.21
C GLN A 69 -6.87 -6.64 -34.09
N ARG A 70 -7.49 -7.67 -33.50
CA ARG A 70 -7.94 -8.87 -34.25
C ARG A 70 -8.83 -8.53 -35.44
N LYS A 71 -9.78 -7.60 -35.25
CA LYS A 71 -10.68 -7.16 -36.32
C LYS A 71 -9.95 -6.43 -37.45
N ALA A 72 -8.85 -5.74 -37.15
CA ALA A 72 -7.98 -5.14 -38.15
C ALA A 72 -7.11 -6.20 -38.87
N GLU A 73 -6.58 -7.18 -38.14
CA GLU A 73 -5.87 -8.34 -38.72
C GLU A 73 -6.79 -9.11 -39.69
N ASP A 74 -8.03 -9.43 -39.26
CA ASP A 74 -9.04 -10.13 -40.07
C ASP A 74 -9.41 -9.39 -41.37
N LEU A 75 -9.39 -8.06 -41.36
CA LEU A 75 -9.83 -7.22 -42.48
C LEU A 75 -8.69 -6.69 -43.38
N PHE A 76 -7.45 -6.68 -42.90
CA PHE A 76 -6.31 -6.10 -43.62
C PHE A 76 -5.08 -7.03 -43.71
N GLY A 77 -5.18 -8.29 -43.25
CA GLY A 77 -4.05 -9.23 -43.24
C GLY A 77 -3.47 -9.56 -44.62
N ASP A 78 -4.22 -9.35 -45.71
CA ASP A 78 -3.73 -9.49 -47.09
C ASP A 78 -3.03 -8.22 -47.63
N ALA A 79 -3.14 -7.09 -46.92
CA ALA A 79 -2.71 -5.78 -47.38
C ALA A 79 -1.21 -5.48 -47.11
N GLY A 80 -0.45 -6.42 -46.54
CA GLY A 80 0.96 -6.25 -46.14
C GLY A 80 1.88 -5.71 -47.23
N LEU A 81 1.71 -6.14 -48.49
CA LEU A 81 2.49 -5.61 -49.63
C LEU A 81 2.26 -4.09 -49.86
N LEU A 82 1.05 -3.59 -49.62
CA LEU A 82 0.71 -2.17 -49.77
C LEU A 82 1.20 -1.34 -48.55
N LEU A 83 1.22 -1.95 -47.36
CA LEU A 83 1.85 -1.40 -46.16
C LEU A 83 3.37 -1.29 -46.36
N GLN A 84 4.03 -2.35 -46.85
CA GLN A 84 5.46 -2.37 -47.15
C GLN A 84 5.85 -1.30 -48.19
N ASN A 85 5.05 -1.13 -49.25
CA ASN A 85 5.22 -0.05 -50.22
C ASN A 85 5.02 1.35 -49.63
N SER A 86 4.15 1.49 -48.62
CA SER A 86 3.99 2.76 -47.90
C SER A 86 5.17 3.05 -46.96
N LEU A 87 5.76 2.01 -46.36
CA LEU A 87 6.92 2.10 -45.47
C LEU A 87 8.22 2.41 -46.24
N SER A 88 8.44 1.80 -47.40
CA SER A 88 9.61 2.07 -48.24
C SER A 88 9.66 3.52 -48.74
N GLN A 89 8.50 4.19 -48.92
CA GLN A 89 8.42 5.63 -49.23
C GLN A 89 8.90 6.55 -48.09
N CYS A 90 9.04 6.03 -46.87
CA CYS A 90 9.54 6.78 -45.71
C CYS A 90 11.05 6.55 -45.45
N LEU A 91 11.71 5.73 -46.27
CA LEU A 91 13.09 5.31 -46.08
C LEU A 91 13.96 5.69 -47.29
N SER A 92 15.14 6.23 -47.01
CA SER A 92 16.22 6.38 -48.00
C SER A 92 17.01 5.08 -48.07
N ILE A 93 17.24 4.53 -49.27
CA ILE A 93 18.08 3.34 -49.45
C ILE A 93 19.53 3.77 -49.22
N THR A 94 20.12 3.34 -48.09
CA THR A 94 21.51 3.66 -47.73
C THR A 94 22.46 2.52 -48.09
N SER A 95 22.08 1.28 -47.80
CA SER A 95 22.82 0.08 -48.21
C SER A 95 21.89 -1.14 -48.16
N HIS A 96 21.53 -1.73 -49.29
CA HIS A 96 20.61 -2.89 -49.34
C HIS A 96 21.06 -4.02 -48.37
N PRO A 97 20.19 -4.56 -47.49
CA PRO A 97 18.73 -4.36 -47.40
C PRO A 97 18.26 -3.19 -46.51
N TYR A 98 19.18 -2.39 -45.96
CA TYR A 98 18.90 -1.33 -44.99
C TYR A 98 18.47 0.01 -45.62
N GLY A 99 17.48 0.66 -45.00
CA GLY A 99 17.10 2.05 -45.28
C GLY A 99 17.22 2.94 -44.04
N ALA A 100 17.52 4.22 -44.21
CA ALA A 100 17.51 5.21 -43.13
C ALA A 100 16.27 6.12 -43.23
N PRO A 101 15.61 6.51 -42.13
CA PRO A 101 14.43 7.37 -42.15
C PRO A 101 14.64 8.68 -42.92
N LEU A 102 13.67 9.04 -43.77
CA LEU A 102 13.67 10.31 -44.48
C LEU A 102 13.23 11.44 -43.54
N SER A 103 14.03 12.51 -43.50
CA SER A 103 13.72 13.69 -42.69
C SER A 103 12.39 14.32 -43.10
N GLY A 104 11.55 14.64 -42.12
CA GLY A 104 10.19 15.16 -42.30
C GLY A 104 9.11 14.10 -42.52
N LEU A 105 9.46 12.80 -42.59
CA LEU A 105 8.51 11.69 -42.70
C LEU A 105 8.44 10.81 -41.44
N GLU A 106 9.08 11.22 -40.34
CA GLU A 106 9.19 10.48 -39.08
C GLU A 106 7.80 10.13 -38.51
N THR A 107 6.87 11.10 -38.51
CA THR A 107 5.48 10.87 -38.03
C THR A 107 4.69 9.91 -38.93
N LYS A 108 4.98 9.88 -40.24
CA LYS A 108 4.36 8.91 -41.16
C LYS A 108 4.94 7.52 -40.92
N LEU A 109 6.27 7.42 -40.80
CA LEU A 109 6.97 6.17 -40.49
C LEU A 109 6.47 5.57 -39.16
N GLU A 110 6.37 6.39 -38.11
CA GLU A 110 5.83 6.04 -36.79
C GLU A 110 4.47 5.34 -36.86
N ARG A 111 3.52 5.97 -37.55
CA ARG A 111 2.14 5.46 -37.69
C ARG A 111 2.06 4.20 -38.53
N LEU A 112 2.90 4.08 -39.56
CA LEU A 112 2.98 2.87 -40.38
C LEU A 112 3.65 1.71 -39.63
N LEU A 113 4.68 1.97 -38.82
CA LEU A 113 5.28 0.98 -37.94
C LEU A 113 4.30 0.53 -36.84
N ARG A 114 3.47 1.44 -36.30
CA ARG A 114 2.33 1.06 -35.43
C ARG A 114 1.27 0.24 -36.17
N CYS A 115 0.93 0.59 -37.41
CA CYS A 115 0.02 -0.21 -38.23
C CYS A 115 0.52 -1.65 -38.40
N LYS A 116 1.83 -1.82 -38.56
CA LYS A 116 2.47 -3.13 -38.63
C LYS A 116 2.34 -3.93 -37.32
N LEU A 117 2.41 -3.27 -36.15
CA LEU A 117 2.08 -3.92 -34.86
C LEU A 117 0.63 -4.43 -34.83
N VAL A 118 -0.31 -3.64 -35.39
CA VAL A 118 -1.75 -3.95 -35.39
C VAL A 118 -2.08 -5.08 -36.37
N LEU A 119 -1.36 -5.20 -37.49
CA LEU A 119 -1.63 -6.21 -38.52
C LEU A 119 -0.79 -7.48 -38.38
N SER A 120 0.09 -7.57 -37.37
CA SER A 120 1.01 -8.70 -37.13
C SER A 120 1.81 -9.15 -38.38
N ASP A 121 2.17 -8.20 -39.25
CA ASP A 121 2.86 -8.48 -40.51
C ASP A 121 4.35 -8.79 -40.29
N GLU A 122 4.76 -10.03 -40.56
CA GLU A 122 6.13 -10.52 -40.40
C GLU A 122 7.15 -9.95 -41.41
N CYS A 123 6.75 -9.16 -42.40
CA CYS A 123 7.67 -8.62 -43.42
C CYS A 123 8.86 -7.88 -42.80
N TYR A 124 10.08 -8.41 -42.93
CA TYR A 124 11.29 -7.78 -42.37
C TYR A 124 11.55 -6.40 -42.99
N ILE A 125 11.80 -5.40 -42.14
CA ILE A 125 12.20 -4.05 -42.56
C ILE A 125 13.45 -3.67 -41.78
N PHE A 126 14.58 -3.59 -42.47
CA PHE A 126 15.85 -3.22 -41.87
C PHE A 126 16.01 -1.70 -41.91
N ILE A 127 15.78 -1.05 -40.76
CA ILE A 127 15.85 0.42 -40.66
C ILE A 127 17.11 0.80 -39.88
N ASN A 128 18.10 1.38 -40.55
CA ASN A 128 19.28 1.91 -39.89
C ASN A 128 18.91 3.15 -39.06
N LEU A 129 19.12 3.06 -37.74
CA LEU A 129 19.16 4.22 -36.85
C LEU A 129 20.30 5.16 -37.31
N PRO A 130 20.02 6.45 -37.54
CA PRO A 130 21.03 7.39 -38.01
C PRO A 130 22.06 7.67 -36.90
N GLN A 131 23.25 7.10 -37.02
CA GLN A 131 24.40 7.36 -36.11
C GLN A 131 24.97 8.79 -36.22
N THR A 132 24.42 9.62 -37.12
CA THR A 132 24.89 10.98 -37.44
C THR A 132 24.10 12.05 -36.69
N GLN A 133 24.81 13.02 -36.10
CA GLN A 133 24.35 14.11 -35.21
C GLN A 133 23.40 15.16 -35.86
N GLY A 134 22.41 14.76 -36.64
CA GLY A 134 21.53 15.69 -37.38
C GLY A 134 20.04 15.35 -37.40
N ILE A 135 19.62 14.15 -37.00
CA ILE A 135 18.20 13.74 -36.96
C ILE A 135 17.99 12.91 -35.68
N GLU A 136 17.49 13.55 -34.62
CA GLU A 136 16.97 12.84 -33.46
C GLU A 136 15.58 12.27 -33.82
N LEU A 137 15.47 10.95 -33.86
CA LEU A 137 14.18 10.28 -34.03
C LEU A 137 13.39 10.32 -32.72
N PRO A 138 12.08 10.60 -32.74
CA PRO A 138 11.24 10.48 -31.56
C PRO A 138 11.36 9.10 -30.90
N SER A 139 11.39 9.02 -29.57
CA SER A 139 11.70 7.77 -28.85
C SER A 139 10.77 6.60 -29.19
N ASN A 140 9.50 6.88 -29.53
CA ASN A 140 8.55 5.88 -30.02
C ASN A 140 8.90 5.34 -31.42
N VAL A 141 9.50 6.16 -32.29
CA VAL A 141 10.04 5.73 -33.59
C VAL A 141 11.30 4.88 -33.38
N THR A 142 12.18 5.31 -32.47
CA THR A 142 13.39 4.55 -32.09
C THR A 142 13.02 3.16 -31.56
N ALA A 143 12.18 3.06 -30.53
CA ALA A 143 11.76 1.77 -29.96
C ALA A 143 11.03 0.86 -30.97
N LEU A 144 10.22 1.43 -31.87
CA LEU A 144 9.61 0.69 -32.97
C LEU A 144 10.64 0.19 -33.99
N ILE A 145 11.66 0.98 -34.31
CA ILE A 145 12.75 0.59 -35.21
C ILE A 145 13.61 -0.51 -34.57
N GLU A 146 14.04 -0.34 -33.32
CA GLU A 146 14.91 -1.28 -32.60
C GLU A 146 14.33 -2.70 -32.60
N ARG A 147 13.01 -2.85 -32.42
CA ARG A 147 12.30 -4.14 -32.58
C ARG A 147 12.59 -4.84 -33.92
N TYR A 148 12.64 -4.10 -35.03
CA TYR A 148 12.77 -4.67 -36.38
C TYR A 148 14.21 -4.75 -36.89
N THR A 149 15.21 -4.16 -36.22
CA THR A 149 16.56 -3.95 -36.78
C THR A 149 17.54 -5.13 -36.56
N TYR A 150 17.04 -6.38 -36.53
CA TYR A 150 17.65 -7.60 -35.93
C TYR A 150 17.38 -7.76 -34.43
N ASN A 151 17.63 -8.97 -33.92
CA ASN A 151 17.81 -9.36 -32.51
C ASN A 151 18.91 -8.52 -31.80
N HIS A 152 18.76 -7.21 -31.74
CA HIS A 152 19.30 -6.48 -30.61
C HIS A 152 18.54 -6.93 -29.36
N ASP A 153 19.32 -7.15 -28.31
CA ASP A 153 18.89 -7.94 -27.18
C ASP A 153 17.73 -7.21 -26.48
N ILE A 154 16.52 -7.77 -26.55
CA ILE A 154 15.33 -7.19 -25.91
C ILE A 154 15.54 -7.07 -24.39
N ASN A 155 16.44 -7.86 -23.81
CA ASN A 155 16.93 -7.69 -22.45
C ASN A 155 17.56 -6.30 -22.25
N LEU A 156 18.49 -5.86 -23.13
CA LEU A 156 19.14 -4.54 -23.03
C LEU A 156 18.16 -3.37 -23.16
N LEU A 157 17.19 -3.46 -24.08
CA LEU A 157 16.14 -2.44 -24.21
C LEU A 157 15.24 -2.40 -22.96
N MET A 158 14.92 -3.57 -22.39
CA MET A 158 14.15 -3.65 -21.14
C MET A 158 14.94 -3.16 -19.93
N GLU A 159 16.25 -3.41 -19.87
CA GLU A 159 17.17 -2.86 -18.87
C GLU A 159 17.17 -1.32 -18.92
N ASP A 160 17.27 -0.71 -20.10
CA ASP A 160 17.21 0.75 -20.26
C ASP A 160 15.81 1.31 -19.91
N ILE A 161 14.72 0.65 -20.33
CA ILE A 161 13.35 1.04 -19.96
C ILE A 161 13.17 0.99 -18.44
N ALA A 162 13.65 -0.07 -17.78
CA ALA A 162 13.58 -0.23 -16.35
C ALA A 162 14.44 0.83 -15.63
N LEU A 163 15.67 1.06 -16.10
CA LEU A 163 16.57 2.06 -15.54
C LEU A 163 15.99 3.48 -15.63
N ASN A 164 15.49 3.88 -16.81
CA ASN A 164 14.86 5.18 -17.00
C ASN A 164 13.58 5.32 -16.15
N GLY A 165 12.78 4.26 -16.03
CA GLY A 165 11.63 4.23 -15.13
C GLY A 165 12.02 4.39 -13.65
N ALA A 166 13.10 3.73 -13.22
CA ALA A 166 13.66 3.86 -11.87
C ALA A 166 14.20 5.27 -11.59
N LEU A 167 14.95 5.86 -12.54
CA LEU A 167 15.44 7.24 -12.43
C LEU A 167 14.27 8.25 -12.33
N ALA A 168 13.24 8.10 -13.17
CA ALA A 168 12.04 8.94 -13.10
C ALA A 168 11.30 8.81 -11.75
N PHE A 169 11.21 7.59 -11.21
CA PHE A 169 10.67 7.31 -9.87
C PHE A 169 11.49 7.97 -8.76
N ARG A 170 12.83 7.82 -8.78
CA ARG A 170 13.75 8.37 -7.77
C ARG A 170 13.71 9.89 -7.71
N HIS A 171 13.71 10.57 -8.86
CA HIS A 171 13.93 12.02 -8.89
C HIS A 171 12.69 12.88 -8.61
N LEU A 172 11.46 12.34 -8.70
CA LEU A 172 10.18 13.05 -8.50
C LEU A 172 10.02 14.36 -9.30
N SER A 173 10.90 14.61 -10.27
CA SER A 173 11.16 15.91 -10.86
C SER A 173 11.43 15.75 -12.35
N GLY A 174 10.42 16.05 -13.16
CA GLY A 174 10.57 16.57 -14.54
C GLY A 174 11.28 15.72 -15.59
N ALA A 175 11.96 14.63 -15.21
CA ALA A 175 12.62 13.72 -16.14
C ALA A 175 11.60 13.22 -17.16
N GLU A 176 11.96 13.27 -18.44
CA GLU A 176 11.09 12.83 -19.51
C GLU A 176 10.91 11.32 -19.38
N TYR A 177 9.78 10.90 -18.82
CA TYR A 177 9.35 9.52 -18.88
C TYR A 177 9.43 9.07 -20.34
N LEU A 178 10.01 7.89 -20.59
CA LEU A 178 9.81 7.23 -21.87
C LEU A 178 8.30 7.13 -22.09
N ARG A 179 7.83 7.72 -23.20
CA ARG A 179 6.42 7.78 -23.56
C ARG A 179 6.26 7.16 -24.93
N PHE A 180 5.64 5.99 -24.96
CA PHE A 180 5.29 5.30 -26.19
C PHE A 180 3.77 5.20 -26.34
N HIS A 181 3.31 4.91 -27.56
CA HIS A 181 1.91 4.59 -27.79
C HIS A 181 1.55 3.27 -27.07
N PRO A 182 0.33 3.10 -26.51
CA PRO A 182 -0.08 1.87 -25.82
C PRO A 182 0.25 0.56 -26.55
N LEU A 183 0.02 0.50 -27.86
CA LEU A 183 0.37 -0.65 -28.70
C LEU A 183 1.86 -1.02 -28.63
N VAL A 184 2.75 -0.02 -28.60
CA VAL A 184 4.20 -0.23 -28.51
C VAL A 184 4.56 -0.81 -27.14
N TRP A 185 3.94 -0.34 -26.06
CA TRP A 185 4.16 -0.91 -24.73
C TRP A 185 3.68 -2.35 -24.61
N ILE A 186 2.46 -2.66 -25.08
CA ILE A 186 1.90 -4.03 -25.06
C ILE A 186 2.84 -4.98 -25.80
N ASP A 187 3.31 -4.58 -26.98
CA ASP A 187 4.17 -5.37 -27.82
C ASP A 187 5.58 -5.57 -27.22
N LEU A 188 6.23 -4.49 -26.74
CA LEU A 188 7.53 -4.59 -26.07
C LEU A 188 7.49 -5.54 -24.88
N ILE A 189 6.47 -5.44 -24.02
CA ILE A 189 6.33 -6.28 -22.82
C ILE A 189 6.05 -7.74 -23.17
N ARG A 190 5.24 -8.02 -24.20
CA ARG A 190 4.99 -9.40 -24.67
C ARG A 190 6.22 -10.03 -25.35
N ASN A 191 6.97 -9.26 -26.13
CA ASN A 191 8.21 -9.72 -26.73
C ASN A 191 9.29 -9.98 -25.67
N ALA A 192 9.41 -9.09 -24.66
CA ALA A 192 10.26 -9.28 -23.49
C ALA A 192 9.92 -10.57 -22.74
N ALA A 193 8.63 -10.81 -22.44
CA ALA A 193 8.19 -12.07 -21.82
C ALA A 193 8.53 -13.31 -22.67
N SER A 194 8.28 -13.24 -23.99
CA SER A 194 8.57 -14.34 -24.91
C SER A 194 10.07 -14.65 -25.05
N ALA A 195 10.93 -13.66 -24.81
CA ALA A 195 12.39 -13.80 -24.78
C ALA A 195 12.95 -14.21 -23.40
N GLY A 196 12.12 -14.32 -22.37
CA GLY A 196 12.54 -14.73 -21.03
C GLY A 196 13.05 -13.60 -20.13
N VAL A 197 12.82 -12.32 -20.46
CA VAL A 197 13.17 -11.16 -19.61
C VAL A 197 12.59 -11.29 -18.20
N PHE A 198 11.38 -11.84 -18.09
CA PHE A 198 10.68 -12.05 -16.83
C PHE A 198 10.91 -13.45 -16.23
N SER A 199 12.05 -14.09 -16.53
CA SER A 199 12.45 -15.35 -15.89
C SER A 199 12.59 -15.20 -14.37
N PRO A 200 12.39 -16.26 -13.57
CA PRO A 200 12.52 -16.21 -12.12
C PRO A 200 13.91 -15.73 -11.66
N ILE A 201 13.95 -14.69 -10.83
CA ILE A 201 15.20 -14.07 -10.38
C ILE A 201 15.91 -14.86 -9.28
N ASP A 202 17.24 -14.83 -9.29
CA ASP A 202 18.09 -15.30 -8.19
C ASP A 202 18.30 -14.17 -7.17
N ILE A 203 17.96 -14.43 -5.91
CA ILE A 203 18.10 -13.48 -4.79
C ILE A 203 19.57 -13.08 -4.56
N SER A 204 20.50 -13.97 -4.90
CA SER A 204 21.95 -13.76 -4.75
C SER A 204 22.60 -12.98 -5.90
N ALA A 205 21.88 -12.75 -6.99
CA ALA A 205 22.36 -11.91 -8.08
C ALA A 205 22.31 -10.43 -7.68
N GLU A 206 23.41 -9.71 -7.93
CA GLU A 206 23.46 -8.23 -7.89
C GLU A 206 22.81 -7.61 -9.14
N ASP A 207 21.80 -8.27 -9.71
CA ASP A 207 21.10 -7.83 -10.92
C ASP A 207 20.31 -6.52 -10.65
N PRO A 208 20.69 -5.39 -11.27
CA PRO A 208 19.98 -4.14 -11.10
C PRO A 208 18.61 -4.15 -11.80
N PHE A 209 18.37 -5.03 -12.77
CA PHE A 209 17.11 -5.07 -13.54
C PHE A 209 15.91 -5.33 -12.63
N ALA A 210 15.99 -6.33 -11.73
CA ALA A 210 14.93 -6.64 -10.77
C ALA A 210 14.55 -5.45 -9.86
N MET A 211 15.53 -4.66 -9.42
CA MET A 211 15.27 -3.43 -8.65
C MET A 211 14.65 -2.34 -9.53
N ASN A 212 15.27 -2.08 -10.69
CA ASN A 212 14.86 -1.04 -11.62
C ASN A 212 13.42 -1.26 -12.12
N ILE A 213 13.04 -2.49 -12.47
CA ILE A 213 11.68 -2.80 -12.92
C ILE A 213 10.66 -2.65 -11.78
N CYS A 214 11.02 -3.05 -10.55
CA CYS A 214 10.20 -2.80 -9.36
C CYS A 214 9.91 -1.30 -9.21
N CYS A 215 10.94 -0.44 -9.26
CA CYS A 215 10.78 1.03 -9.23
C CYS A 215 9.90 1.57 -10.38
N ALA A 216 10.15 1.11 -11.61
CA ALA A 216 9.47 1.59 -12.81
C ALA A 216 7.96 1.30 -12.84
N VAL A 217 7.55 0.14 -12.30
CA VAL A 217 6.14 -0.31 -12.33
C VAL A 217 5.37 -0.01 -11.05
N LEU A 218 6.07 0.23 -9.92
CA LEU A 218 5.45 0.50 -8.62
C LEU A 218 4.36 1.61 -8.64
N PRO A 219 4.45 2.69 -9.44
CA PRO A 219 3.37 3.67 -9.54
C PRO A 219 2.02 3.08 -10.00
N ALA A 220 2.04 2.09 -10.91
CA ALA A 220 0.82 1.45 -11.42
C ALA A 220 0.07 0.67 -10.33
N PHE A 221 0.80 0.13 -9.34
CA PHE A 221 0.21 -0.68 -8.27
C PHE A 221 -0.06 0.11 -6.97
N SER A 222 0.59 1.26 -6.80
CA SER A 222 0.53 2.08 -5.56
C SER A 222 -0.45 3.26 -5.61
N PHE A 223 -0.74 3.83 -6.79
CA PHE A 223 -1.56 5.05 -6.94
C PHE A 223 -3.01 4.78 -7.38
N PHE A 224 -3.63 3.73 -6.86
CA PHE A 224 -5.09 3.66 -6.93
C PHE A 224 -5.71 4.76 -6.04
N TYR A 225 -6.65 5.51 -6.61
CA TYR A 225 -7.35 6.68 -6.05
C TYR A 225 -6.66 8.06 -6.12
N SER A 226 -6.49 8.60 -7.35
CA SER A 226 -6.66 10.05 -7.57
C SER A 226 -7.54 10.44 -8.78
N ASN A 227 -8.14 9.49 -9.50
CA ASN A 227 -9.01 9.77 -10.66
C ASN A 227 -10.42 10.29 -10.28
N ASN A 228 -10.57 10.88 -9.08
CA ASN A 228 -11.67 11.76 -8.71
C ASN A 228 -11.39 13.24 -9.08
N SER A 229 -10.30 13.54 -9.78
CA SER A 229 -10.19 14.76 -10.59
C SER A 229 -11.24 14.68 -11.71
N GLY A 230 -12.43 15.22 -11.43
CA GLY A 230 -13.63 14.99 -12.24
C GLY A 230 -13.52 15.48 -13.68
N ASP A 231 -14.01 14.65 -14.60
CA ASP A 231 -14.58 14.96 -15.93
C ASP A 231 -13.79 15.85 -16.91
N SER A 232 -12.55 16.27 -16.65
CA SER A 232 -11.80 17.20 -17.52
C SER A 232 -10.72 16.57 -18.41
N GLU A 233 -10.39 15.28 -18.27
CA GLU A 233 -9.34 14.62 -19.08
C GLU A 233 -9.85 13.50 -20.02
N LYS A 234 -11.15 13.18 -20.02
CA LYS A 234 -11.70 12.17 -20.95
C LYS A 234 -11.62 12.55 -22.44
N ASP A 235 -11.36 13.82 -22.75
CA ASP A 235 -11.22 14.34 -24.11
C ASP A 235 -9.77 14.39 -24.63
N LYS A 236 -8.76 13.93 -23.87
CA LYS A 236 -7.38 13.83 -24.36
C LYS A 236 -7.17 12.57 -25.22
N ALA A 237 -7.65 12.68 -26.47
CA ALA A 237 -7.39 11.87 -27.65
C ALA A 237 -6.56 10.57 -27.48
N GLN A 238 -7.15 9.46 -27.94
CA GLN A 238 -6.66 8.07 -27.98
C GLN A 238 -5.36 7.83 -28.80
N SER A 239 -4.58 8.87 -29.12
CA SER A 239 -3.35 8.81 -29.93
C SER A 239 -2.14 9.43 -29.21
N THR A 240 -2.23 9.76 -27.93
CA THR A 240 -1.11 10.36 -27.18
C THR A 240 -0.19 9.29 -26.58
N ALA A 241 1.11 9.55 -26.62
CA ALA A 241 2.10 8.66 -26.01
C ALA A 241 2.02 8.75 -24.47
N VAL A 242 2.08 7.60 -23.80
CA VAL A 242 1.88 7.45 -22.35
C VAL A 242 3.10 6.81 -21.68
N ALA A 243 3.31 7.09 -20.40
CA ALA A 243 4.36 6.44 -19.62
C ALA A 243 4.00 4.98 -19.31
N LEU A 244 5.00 4.13 -19.08
CA LEU A 244 4.83 2.69 -18.83
C LEU A 244 3.76 2.40 -17.76
N TYR A 245 3.78 3.10 -16.61
CA TYR A 245 2.83 2.84 -15.52
C TYR A 245 1.37 3.15 -15.90
N VAL A 246 1.14 4.16 -16.76
CA VAL A 246 -0.20 4.48 -17.30
C VAL A 246 -0.64 3.37 -18.24
N ALA A 247 0.27 2.93 -19.13
CA ALA A 247 -0.01 1.87 -20.09
C ALA A 247 -0.33 0.52 -19.41
N ILE A 248 0.37 0.20 -18.31
CA ILE A 248 0.06 -0.95 -17.44
C ILE A 248 -1.37 -0.83 -16.92
N CYS A 249 -1.73 0.29 -16.25
CA CYS A 249 -3.07 0.49 -15.68
C CYS A 249 -4.20 0.37 -16.71
N ASP A 250 -4.04 0.99 -17.88
CA ASP A 250 -5.14 1.20 -18.82
C ASP A 250 -5.28 0.08 -19.87
N HIS A 251 -4.22 -0.70 -20.14
CA HIS A 251 -4.21 -1.58 -21.32
C HIS A 251 -3.73 -3.03 -21.11
N PHE A 252 -2.76 -3.31 -20.23
CA PHE A 252 -2.18 -4.65 -20.09
C PHE A 252 -1.87 -5.06 -18.64
N PHE A 253 -2.68 -4.54 -17.71
CA PHE A 253 -2.54 -4.78 -16.28
C PHE A 253 -2.44 -6.28 -15.90
N THR A 254 -3.28 -7.12 -16.51
CA THR A 254 -3.30 -8.58 -16.27
C THR A 254 -2.04 -9.27 -16.77
N ASP A 255 -1.60 -8.96 -17.99
CA ASP A 255 -0.39 -9.51 -18.60
C ASP A 255 0.83 -9.14 -17.72
N MET A 256 0.98 -7.85 -17.36
CA MET A 256 2.09 -7.40 -16.52
C MET A 256 2.07 -7.99 -15.10
N THR A 257 0.88 -8.16 -14.51
CA THR A 257 0.75 -8.85 -13.22
C THR A 257 1.27 -10.29 -13.32
N THR A 258 0.94 -10.98 -14.41
CA THR A 258 1.35 -12.38 -14.64
C THR A 258 2.88 -12.48 -14.77
N TYR A 259 3.48 -11.65 -15.63
CA TYR A 259 4.93 -11.63 -15.84
C TYR A 259 5.72 -11.25 -14.58
N LEU A 260 5.23 -10.30 -13.78
CA LEU A 260 5.87 -9.95 -12.51
C LEU A 260 5.72 -11.06 -11.46
N LEU A 261 4.60 -11.78 -11.40
CA LEU A 261 4.45 -12.92 -10.49
C LEU A 261 5.35 -14.11 -10.89
N GLU A 262 5.65 -14.27 -12.18
CA GLU A 262 6.60 -15.26 -12.70
C GLU A 262 8.05 -14.87 -12.38
N MET A 263 8.45 -13.63 -12.70
CA MET A 263 9.78 -13.09 -12.43
C MET A 263 10.15 -13.15 -10.94
N PHE A 264 9.18 -12.86 -10.06
CA PHE A 264 9.37 -12.88 -8.61
C PHE A 264 8.79 -14.15 -7.95
N ALA A 265 8.65 -15.27 -8.68
CA ALA A 265 8.01 -16.50 -8.20
C ALA A 265 8.58 -17.04 -6.86
N ALA A 266 9.89 -16.87 -6.63
CA ALA A 266 10.55 -17.27 -5.37
C ALA A 266 9.98 -16.56 -4.11
N PHE A 267 9.32 -15.41 -4.30
CA PHE A 267 8.73 -14.57 -3.26
C PHE A 267 7.20 -14.71 -3.18
N VAL A 268 6.57 -15.45 -4.10
CA VAL A 268 5.12 -15.70 -4.09
C VAL A 268 4.78 -16.71 -3.00
N ARG A 269 4.13 -16.23 -1.92
CA ARG A 269 3.77 -17.08 -0.77
C ARG A 269 2.44 -17.81 -0.95
N PRO A 270 2.20 -18.93 -0.22
CA PRO A 270 0.90 -19.60 -0.19
C PRO A 270 -0.26 -18.71 0.29
N SER A 271 -0.01 -17.63 1.02
CA SER A 271 -1.01 -16.63 1.39
C SER A 271 -1.36 -15.64 0.26
N ASN A 272 -0.60 -15.64 -0.83
CA ASN A 272 -0.80 -14.81 -2.03
C ASN A 272 -1.80 -15.45 -3.03
N VAL A 273 -2.94 -15.90 -2.50
CA VAL A 273 -4.01 -16.58 -3.23
C VAL A 273 -4.77 -15.65 -4.18
N ASP A 274 -5.47 -16.20 -5.17
CA ASP A 274 -6.19 -15.43 -6.20
C ASP A 274 -7.36 -14.56 -5.68
N SER A 275 -7.78 -14.76 -4.42
CA SER A 275 -8.73 -13.89 -3.73
C SER A 275 -8.11 -12.62 -3.13
N VAL A 276 -6.78 -12.47 -3.20
CA VAL A 276 -6.07 -11.22 -2.91
C VAL A 276 -6.08 -10.35 -4.18
N PRO A 277 -6.44 -9.06 -4.13
CA PRO A 277 -6.45 -8.20 -5.31
C PRO A 277 -5.08 -8.15 -6.02
N PRO A 278 -5.00 -8.30 -7.35
CA PRO A 278 -3.73 -8.36 -8.08
C PRO A 278 -2.70 -7.28 -7.73
N CYS A 279 -3.11 -6.01 -7.58
CA CYS A 279 -2.20 -4.94 -7.17
C CYS A 279 -1.53 -5.23 -5.81
N LEU A 280 -2.31 -5.74 -4.85
CA LEU A 280 -1.81 -6.11 -3.54
C LEU A 280 -0.91 -7.36 -3.63
N ARG A 281 -1.22 -8.32 -4.51
CA ARG A 281 -0.35 -9.49 -4.76
C ARG A 281 1.06 -9.07 -5.21
N ILE A 282 1.15 -8.11 -6.13
CA ILE A 282 2.43 -7.54 -6.61
C ILE A 282 3.13 -6.77 -5.49
N LEU A 283 2.44 -5.88 -4.78
CA LEU A 283 3.03 -5.12 -3.68
C LEU A 283 3.58 -6.01 -2.55
N LEU A 284 2.89 -7.10 -2.22
CA LEU A 284 3.37 -8.08 -1.24
C LEU A 284 4.62 -8.80 -1.73
N VAL A 285 4.66 -9.20 -2.99
CA VAL A 285 5.83 -9.85 -3.62
C VAL A 285 7.03 -8.91 -3.72
N PHE A 286 6.81 -7.64 -4.05
CA PHE A 286 7.85 -6.62 -4.01
C PHE A 286 8.36 -6.37 -2.58
N ALA A 287 7.47 -6.32 -1.58
CA ALA A 287 7.88 -6.22 -0.19
C ALA A 287 8.75 -7.43 0.21
N GLU A 288 8.32 -8.67 -0.09
CA GLU A 288 9.11 -9.89 0.15
C GLU A 288 10.51 -9.84 -0.47
N PHE A 289 10.61 -9.43 -1.74
CA PHE A 289 11.87 -9.26 -2.45
C PHE A 289 12.79 -8.24 -1.77
N LEU A 290 12.27 -7.04 -1.51
CA LEU A 290 13.01 -5.95 -0.90
C LEU A 290 13.48 -6.30 0.52
N ILE A 291 12.59 -6.88 1.35
CA ILE A 291 12.92 -7.36 2.70
C ILE A 291 14.04 -8.38 2.66
N SER A 292 14.01 -9.32 1.71
CA SER A 292 15.03 -10.36 1.55
C SER A 292 16.40 -9.82 1.11
N ARG A 293 16.44 -8.61 0.51
CA ARG A 293 17.69 -7.93 0.13
C ARG A 293 18.30 -7.08 1.24
N LEU A 294 17.54 -6.63 2.24
CA LEU A 294 18.06 -5.79 3.33
C LEU A 294 19.30 -6.38 4.04
N PRO A 295 19.38 -7.69 4.37
CA PRO A 295 20.55 -8.26 5.02
C PRO A 295 21.79 -8.40 4.11
N LEU A 296 21.62 -8.29 2.78
CA LEU A 296 22.72 -8.39 1.81
C LEU A 296 23.52 -7.08 1.74
N ASN A 297 22.86 -5.95 1.99
CA ASN A 297 23.50 -4.64 2.15
C ASN A 297 24.21 -4.57 3.52
N LYS A 298 25.44 -5.12 3.56
CA LYS A 298 26.29 -5.24 4.77
C LYS A 298 26.66 -3.90 5.42
N GLU A 299 26.57 -2.80 4.68
CA GLU A 299 26.64 -1.46 5.22
C GLU A 299 25.23 -0.87 5.23
N ALA A 300 24.72 -0.57 6.43
CA ALA A 300 23.40 0.03 6.65
C ALA A 300 23.40 1.51 6.22
N ASN A 301 23.60 1.76 4.93
CA ASN A 301 23.43 3.06 4.34
C ASN A 301 21.93 3.43 4.39
N PRO A 302 21.53 4.51 5.09
CA PRO A 302 20.13 4.93 5.09
C PRO A 302 19.62 5.31 3.70
N ASP A 303 20.52 5.71 2.79
CA ASP A 303 20.19 6.05 1.41
C ASP A 303 20.18 4.80 0.49
N ALA A 304 20.17 3.58 1.06
CA ALA A 304 20.02 2.35 0.29
C ALA A 304 18.68 2.34 -0.47
N GLU A 305 18.75 2.07 -1.78
CA GLU A 305 17.57 2.12 -2.65
C GLU A 305 16.46 1.16 -2.18
N GLU A 306 16.83 -0.04 -1.71
CA GLU A 306 15.93 -1.01 -1.11
C GLU A 306 14.97 -0.38 -0.08
N LEU A 307 15.46 0.52 0.80
CA LEU A 307 14.67 1.15 1.86
C LEU A 307 13.66 2.16 1.30
N HIS A 308 14.09 3.01 0.35
CA HIS A 308 13.20 4.00 -0.26
C HIS A 308 12.08 3.34 -1.07
N VAL A 309 12.42 2.30 -1.85
CA VAL A 309 11.43 1.53 -2.61
C VAL A 309 10.48 0.82 -1.65
N LEU A 310 10.98 0.27 -0.54
CA LEU A 310 10.16 -0.39 0.47
C LEU A 310 9.19 0.59 1.17
N ASP A 311 9.58 1.82 1.52
CA ASP A 311 8.64 2.84 2.05
C ASP A 311 7.46 3.05 1.09
N ARG A 312 7.75 3.13 -0.21
CA ARG A 312 6.75 3.33 -1.26
C ARG A 312 5.85 2.11 -1.45
N VAL A 313 6.40 0.90 -1.39
CA VAL A 313 5.63 -0.36 -1.39
C VAL A 313 4.72 -0.45 -0.17
N ILE A 314 5.22 -0.20 1.05
CA ILE A 314 4.43 -0.21 2.28
C ILE A 314 3.35 0.89 2.25
N ASN A 315 3.66 2.07 1.70
CA ASN A 315 2.67 3.13 1.46
C ASN A 315 1.58 2.68 0.46
N GLY A 316 1.95 1.97 -0.61
CA GLY A 316 0.99 1.34 -1.53
C GLY A 316 0.08 0.35 -0.79
N ILE A 317 0.64 -0.56 0.00
CA ILE A 317 -0.10 -1.54 0.82
C ILE A 317 -1.07 -0.83 1.78
N MET A 318 -0.63 0.25 2.44
CA MET A 318 -1.43 1.03 3.39
C MET A 318 -2.67 1.69 2.75
N ASN A 319 -2.65 1.92 1.44
CA ASN A 319 -3.73 2.53 0.67
C ASN A 319 -4.73 1.50 0.08
N HIS A 320 -4.42 0.20 0.14
CA HIS A 320 -5.33 -0.86 -0.32
C HIS A 320 -6.41 -1.17 0.72
N ASP A 321 -7.58 -1.60 0.25
CA ASP A 321 -8.68 -1.96 1.14
C ASP A 321 -8.39 -3.27 1.89
N HIS A 322 -8.32 -3.15 3.21
CA HIS A 322 -8.11 -4.23 4.17
C HIS A 322 -9.42 -4.91 4.61
N SER A 323 -10.46 -4.90 3.77
CA SER A 323 -11.74 -5.57 4.04
C SER A 323 -11.62 -7.11 4.05
N SER A 324 -10.93 -7.70 3.06
CA SER A 324 -10.77 -9.16 2.95
C SER A 324 -9.90 -9.77 4.06
N SER A 325 -10.39 -10.83 4.71
CA SER A 325 -9.63 -11.57 5.74
C SER A 325 -8.33 -12.17 5.19
N GLN A 326 -8.35 -12.68 3.96
CA GLN A 326 -7.17 -13.26 3.30
C GLN A 326 -6.14 -12.20 2.92
N ALA A 327 -6.57 -11.03 2.45
CA ALA A 327 -5.67 -9.90 2.21
C ALA A 327 -5.01 -9.41 3.50
N ASN A 328 -5.77 -9.31 4.61
CA ASN A 328 -5.23 -8.99 5.93
C ASN A 328 -4.20 -10.03 6.40
N ALA A 329 -4.48 -11.32 6.16
CA ALA A 329 -3.56 -12.39 6.51
C ALA A 329 -2.25 -12.28 5.75
N ALA A 330 -2.31 -12.15 4.42
CA ALA A 330 -1.14 -12.02 3.57
C ALA A 330 -0.29 -10.79 3.95
N VAL A 331 -0.88 -9.61 4.11
CA VAL A 331 -0.14 -8.40 4.55
C VAL A 331 0.50 -8.61 5.93
N PHE A 332 -0.24 -9.18 6.88
CA PHE A 332 0.31 -9.44 8.22
C PHE A 332 1.50 -10.40 8.15
N ASP A 333 1.41 -11.47 7.37
CA ASP A 333 2.48 -12.47 7.25
C ASP A 333 3.77 -11.86 6.68
N VAL A 334 3.70 -10.88 5.76
CA VAL A 334 4.86 -10.13 5.23
C VAL A 334 5.45 -9.21 6.30
N LEU A 335 4.61 -8.38 6.93
CA LEU A 335 5.07 -7.40 7.92
C LEU A 335 5.63 -8.06 9.19
N GLU A 336 5.06 -9.20 9.61
CA GLU A 336 5.56 -9.98 10.74
C GLU A 336 7.05 -10.30 10.57
N ARG A 337 7.48 -10.74 9.38
CA ARG A 337 8.90 -11.07 9.14
C ARG A 337 9.82 -9.87 9.12
N PHE A 338 9.41 -8.77 8.49
CA PHE A 338 10.16 -7.52 8.55
C PHE A 338 10.36 -7.04 10.00
N VAL A 339 9.35 -7.24 10.87
CA VAL A 339 9.46 -6.92 12.30
C VAL A 339 10.34 -7.94 13.06
N THR A 340 10.31 -9.25 12.72
CA THR A 340 11.13 -10.27 13.41
C THR A 340 12.60 -10.38 13.00
N GLU A 341 12.93 -10.17 11.73
CA GLU A 341 14.21 -10.63 11.12
C GLU A 341 15.38 -9.64 11.31
N ASP A 342 15.42 -8.93 12.45
CA ASP A 342 16.35 -7.84 12.76
C ASP A 342 16.36 -6.64 11.77
N ASN A 343 15.70 -6.74 10.61
CA ASN A 343 15.53 -5.68 9.60
C ASN A 343 15.06 -4.35 10.22
N LEU A 344 14.11 -4.40 11.16
CA LEU A 344 13.59 -3.24 11.89
C LEU A 344 14.63 -2.55 12.80
N ARG A 345 15.72 -3.26 13.17
CA ARG A 345 16.91 -2.69 13.85
C ARG A 345 17.97 -2.18 12.88
N MET A 346 18.02 -2.69 11.64
CA MET A 346 18.97 -2.25 10.62
C MET A 346 18.67 -0.85 10.05
N ILE A 347 17.43 -0.38 10.15
CA ILE A 347 17.01 0.92 9.62
C ILE A 347 17.61 2.06 10.45
N PRO A 348 18.47 2.92 9.88
CA PRO A 348 19.15 3.96 10.66
C PRO A 348 18.14 5.01 11.16
N MET A 349 18.02 5.13 12.49
CA MET A 349 17.00 5.96 13.16
C MET A 349 16.99 7.45 12.80
N VAL A 350 18.04 7.94 12.14
CA VAL A 350 18.26 9.37 11.86
C VAL A 350 17.67 9.79 10.50
N ALA A 351 17.48 8.86 9.56
CA ALA A 351 17.22 9.20 8.16
C ALA A 351 15.83 8.78 7.64
N ASP A 352 15.41 7.52 7.84
CA ASP A 352 14.14 7.02 7.29
C ASP A 352 13.13 6.59 8.38
N SER A 353 12.77 7.55 9.22
CA SER A 353 11.71 7.37 10.23
C SER A 353 10.32 7.08 9.60
N SER A 354 10.16 7.36 8.31
CA SER A 354 8.95 7.13 7.50
C SER A 354 8.60 5.64 7.42
N LEU A 355 9.54 4.82 6.96
CA LEU A 355 9.30 3.39 6.71
C LEU A 355 8.85 2.68 7.99
N CYS A 356 9.62 2.82 9.08
CA CYS A 356 9.28 2.25 10.37
C CYS A 356 7.90 2.71 10.87
N LEU A 357 7.58 4.00 10.72
CA LEU A 357 6.29 4.54 11.13
C LEU A 357 5.13 3.94 10.31
N ARG A 358 5.27 3.82 8.97
CA ARG A 358 4.24 3.22 8.11
C ARG A 358 4.04 1.75 8.41
N VAL A 359 5.13 0.99 8.56
CA VAL A 359 5.08 -0.44 8.92
C VAL A 359 4.32 -0.61 10.23
N LEU A 360 4.68 0.11 11.29
CA LEU A 360 3.98 0.03 12.56
C LEU A 360 2.51 0.47 12.45
N GLN A 361 2.18 1.44 11.60
CA GLN A 361 0.79 1.86 11.37
C GLN A 361 -0.05 0.75 10.70
N VAL A 362 0.45 0.12 9.63
CA VAL A 362 -0.25 -0.98 8.96
C VAL A 362 -0.35 -2.19 9.89
N TYR A 363 0.75 -2.55 10.55
CA TYR A 363 0.81 -3.63 11.52
C TYR A 363 -0.18 -3.43 12.68
N SER A 364 -0.22 -2.23 13.29
CA SER A 364 -1.16 -1.86 14.35
C SER A 364 -2.63 -1.98 13.93
N ARG A 365 -2.97 -1.63 12.68
CA ARG A 365 -4.33 -1.82 12.13
C ARG A 365 -4.68 -3.33 12.10
N LEU A 366 -3.78 -4.15 11.54
CA LEU A 366 -3.99 -5.59 11.36
C LEU A 366 -4.10 -6.37 12.68
N LEU A 367 -3.36 -5.95 13.71
CA LEU A 367 -3.37 -6.58 15.03
C LEU A 367 -4.76 -6.75 15.65
N HIS A 368 -5.75 -5.91 15.31
CA HIS A 368 -7.10 -6.07 15.88
C HIS A 368 -7.71 -7.44 15.58
N LYS A 369 -7.43 -7.97 14.38
CA LYS A 369 -7.96 -9.26 13.91
C LYS A 369 -7.04 -10.44 14.22
N ARG A 370 -5.78 -10.17 14.62
CA ARG A 370 -4.68 -11.15 14.63
C ARG A 370 -3.73 -11.08 15.84
N TRP A 371 -4.11 -10.43 16.94
CA TRP A 371 -3.27 -10.33 18.15
C TRP A 371 -2.80 -11.67 18.74
N HIS A 372 -3.51 -12.77 18.44
CA HIS A 372 -3.18 -14.13 18.87
C HIS A 372 -2.18 -14.86 17.97
N THR A 373 -1.88 -14.36 16.77
CA THR A 373 -0.89 -14.94 15.84
C THR A 373 0.47 -14.23 15.87
N VAL A 374 0.63 -13.24 16.74
CA VAL A 374 1.86 -12.44 16.82
C VAL A 374 2.97 -13.23 17.50
N SER A 375 4.17 -13.24 16.91
CA SER A 375 5.32 -13.89 17.53
C SER A 375 5.87 -13.09 18.71
N PRO A 376 6.45 -13.75 19.74
CA PRO A 376 7.14 -13.04 20.82
C PRO A 376 8.25 -12.11 20.29
N ARG A 377 9.01 -12.57 19.28
CA ARG A 377 10.10 -11.82 18.65
C ARG A 377 9.63 -10.50 18.04
N SER A 378 8.49 -10.47 17.37
CA SER A 378 7.93 -9.23 16.84
C SER A 378 7.61 -8.23 17.95
N LEU A 379 7.03 -8.69 19.05
CA LEU A 379 6.71 -7.83 20.18
C LEU A 379 7.97 -7.33 20.88
N GLU A 380 8.98 -8.17 21.02
CA GLU A 380 10.29 -7.76 21.55
C GLU A 380 10.94 -6.68 20.67
N ALA A 381 10.90 -6.83 19.34
CA ALA A 381 11.41 -5.83 18.40
C ALA A 381 10.60 -4.52 18.43
N VAL A 382 9.27 -4.57 18.58
CA VAL A 382 8.42 -3.39 18.75
C VAL A 382 8.70 -2.68 20.10
N VAL A 383 8.92 -3.43 21.19
CA VAL A 383 9.32 -2.86 22.49
C VAL A 383 10.71 -2.23 22.41
N ASP A 384 11.68 -2.90 21.80
CA ASP A 384 13.02 -2.35 21.59
C ASP A 384 12.98 -1.07 20.73
N LEU A 385 12.14 -1.03 19.69
CA LEU A 385 11.94 0.18 18.89
C LEU A 385 11.23 1.30 19.67
N MET A 386 10.26 0.97 20.53
CA MET A 386 9.59 1.93 21.42
C MET A 386 10.58 2.57 22.41
N PHE A 387 11.51 1.77 22.94
CA PHE A 387 12.55 2.24 23.86
C PHE A 387 13.55 3.16 23.15
N ASN A 388 14.04 2.75 21.97
CA ASN A 388 15.14 3.42 21.29
C ASN A 388 14.72 4.59 20.36
N SER A 389 13.50 4.57 19.78
CA SER A 389 13.04 5.57 18.80
C SER A 389 11.95 6.50 19.35
N PRO A 390 12.23 7.80 19.59
CA PRO A 390 11.21 8.74 20.05
C PRO A 390 10.10 8.98 19.01
N TYR A 391 10.40 8.81 17.71
CA TYR A 391 9.44 9.01 16.62
C TYR A 391 8.49 7.81 16.44
N SER A 392 9.01 6.59 16.52
CA SER A 392 8.22 5.36 16.38
C SER A 392 7.43 4.98 17.64
N SER A 393 7.83 5.54 18.79
CA SER A 393 7.27 5.23 20.12
C SER A 393 5.75 5.30 20.23
N THR A 394 5.08 6.19 19.49
CA THR A 394 3.60 6.31 19.57
C THR A 394 2.91 5.12 18.91
N SER A 395 3.33 4.72 17.70
CA SER A 395 2.72 3.57 17.01
C SER A 395 3.12 2.24 17.65
N ALA A 396 4.35 2.13 18.15
CA ALA A 396 4.78 0.98 18.95
C ALA A 396 4.01 0.89 20.29
N GLY A 397 3.79 2.02 20.96
CA GLY A 397 2.98 2.09 22.16
C GLY A 397 1.50 1.74 21.92
N ASP A 398 0.92 2.19 20.80
CA ASP A 398 -0.45 1.82 20.39
C ASP A 398 -0.55 0.31 20.09
N ILE A 399 0.49 -0.33 19.54
CA ILE A 399 0.59 -1.81 19.37
C ILE A 399 0.58 -2.52 20.74
N ILE A 400 1.44 -2.07 21.66
CA ILE A 400 1.61 -2.69 22.98
C ILE A 400 0.35 -2.55 23.81
N ALA A 401 -0.20 -1.33 23.91
CA ALA A 401 -1.47 -1.06 24.59
C ALA A 401 -2.58 -2.00 24.09
N LYS A 402 -2.75 -2.09 22.76
CA LYS A 402 -3.77 -2.94 22.14
C LYS A 402 -3.59 -4.43 22.44
N GLY A 403 -2.36 -4.95 22.41
CA GLY A 403 -2.08 -6.34 22.77
C GLY A 403 -2.35 -6.66 24.24
N LEU A 404 -2.10 -5.69 25.14
CA LEU A 404 -2.43 -5.83 26.57
C LEU A 404 -3.95 -5.76 26.80
N HIS A 405 -4.65 -4.83 26.15
CA HIS A 405 -6.11 -4.69 26.26
C HIS A 405 -6.87 -5.92 25.75
N GLU A 406 -6.40 -6.56 24.67
CA GLU A 406 -6.99 -7.80 24.14
C GLU A 406 -6.62 -9.05 24.98
N GLY A 407 -5.77 -8.91 26.01
CA GLY A 407 -5.36 -10.02 26.88
C GLY A 407 -4.36 -10.99 26.23
N SER A 408 -3.51 -10.50 25.31
CA SER A 408 -2.52 -11.35 24.65
C SER A 408 -1.43 -11.81 25.61
N LEU A 409 -1.47 -13.10 26.01
CA LEU A 409 -0.47 -13.72 26.90
C LEU A 409 0.97 -13.47 26.40
N THR A 410 1.20 -13.51 25.09
CA THR A 410 2.50 -13.22 24.49
C THR A 410 2.95 -11.78 24.76
N MET A 411 2.04 -10.81 24.67
CA MET A 411 2.32 -9.41 24.99
C MET A 411 2.63 -9.22 26.49
N TYR A 412 1.84 -9.83 27.37
CA TYR A 412 2.10 -9.78 28.82
C TYR A 412 3.48 -10.35 29.17
N ASN A 413 3.83 -11.53 28.65
CA ASN A 413 5.14 -12.15 28.85
C ASN A 413 6.29 -11.24 28.37
N VAL A 414 6.19 -10.68 27.15
CA VAL A 414 7.22 -9.79 26.60
C VAL A 414 7.31 -8.48 27.39
N PHE A 415 6.18 -7.90 27.77
CA PHE A 415 6.11 -6.65 28.53
C PHE A 415 6.83 -6.74 29.89
N ARG A 416 6.68 -7.87 30.60
CA ARG A 416 7.39 -8.14 31.85
C ARG A 416 8.84 -8.57 31.61
N ALA A 417 9.11 -9.42 30.62
CA ALA A 417 10.48 -9.85 30.30
C ALA A 417 11.40 -8.68 29.87
N LYS A 418 10.83 -7.66 29.23
CA LYS A 418 11.51 -6.41 28.85
C LYS A 418 11.51 -5.33 29.93
N GLN A 419 10.99 -5.62 31.13
CA GLN A 419 10.95 -4.69 32.28
C GLN A 419 10.34 -3.32 31.91
N CYS A 420 9.19 -3.35 31.20
CA CYS A 420 8.59 -2.13 30.67
C CYS A 420 8.22 -1.12 31.75
N LEU A 421 7.74 -1.54 32.92
CA LEU A 421 7.35 -0.61 33.99
C LEU A 421 8.58 0.10 34.60
N GLU A 422 9.66 -0.65 34.86
CA GLU A 422 10.94 -0.09 35.33
C GLU A 422 11.51 0.89 34.29
N TYR A 423 11.51 0.49 33.01
CA TYR A 423 11.95 1.34 31.91
C TYR A 423 11.15 2.64 31.87
N PHE A 424 9.82 2.57 31.95
CA PHE A 424 8.97 3.77 31.98
C PHE A 424 9.22 4.64 33.21
N GLY A 425 9.48 4.04 34.39
CA GLY A 425 9.84 4.78 35.61
C GLY A 425 11.13 5.58 35.48
N HIS A 426 12.10 5.09 34.72
CA HIS A 426 13.37 5.79 34.49
C HIS A 426 13.32 6.85 33.39
N HIS A 427 12.35 6.78 32.45
CA HIS A 427 12.28 7.65 31.27
C HIS A 427 11.15 8.69 31.35
N GLY A 428 11.34 9.82 30.68
CA GLY A 428 10.37 10.92 30.70
C GLY A 428 9.00 10.54 30.14
N TYR A 429 7.95 10.77 30.93
CA TYR A 429 6.61 10.31 30.58
C TYR A 429 6.07 10.93 29.29
N ARG A 430 5.41 10.09 28.49
CA ARG A 430 4.78 10.42 27.22
C ARG A 430 3.28 10.10 27.28
N SER A 431 2.48 10.82 26.51
CA SER A 431 1.02 10.65 26.44
C SER A 431 0.60 9.21 26.16
N TRP A 432 1.30 8.52 25.25
CA TRP A 432 1.00 7.14 24.87
C TRP A 432 1.27 6.11 25.99
N LEU A 433 2.06 6.43 27.02
CA LEU A 433 2.25 5.54 28.18
C LEU A 433 0.96 5.36 28.98
N VAL A 434 0.13 6.40 29.09
CA VAL A 434 -1.19 6.30 29.76
C VAL A 434 -2.07 5.25 29.08
N ASN A 435 -2.01 5.15 27.75
CA ASN A 435 -2.74 4.15 26.99
C ASN A 435 -2.23 2.73 27.27
N ILE A 436 -0.91 2.55 27.36
CA ILE A 436 -0.27 1.27 27.71
C ILE A 436 -0.67 0.85 29.13
N ILE A 437 -0.48 1.73 30.13
CA ILE A 437 -0.81 1.41 31.52
C ILE A 437 -2.32 1.16 31.67
N GLY A 438 -3.19 2.03 31.14
CA GLY A 438 -4.64 1.79 31.20
C GLY A 438 -5.06 0.45 30.58
N SER A 439 -4.44 0.07 29.46
CA SER A 439 -4.68 -1.23 28.82
C SER A 439 -4.15 -2.42 29.63
N TYR A 440 -2.98 -2.26 30.27
CA TYR A 440 -2.40 -3.24 31.20
C TYR A 440 -3.35 -3.52 32.37
N LEU A 441 -3.85 -2.44 33.01
CA LEU A 441 -4.76 -2.50 34.15
C LEU A 441 -6.14 -3.06 33.78
N SER A 442 -6.67 -2.74 32.58
CA SER A 442 -8.03 -3.16 32.17
C SER A 442 -8.24 -4.68 32.14
N THR A 443 -7.17 -5.46 32.00
CA THR A 443 -7.23 -6.93 31.94
C THR A 443 -6.97 -7.56 33.31
N ILE A 444 -6.06 -7.01 34.13
CA ILE A 444 -5.68 -7.58 35.44
C ILE A 444 -6.55 -7.07 36.61
N GLY A 445 -7.23 -5.94 36.47
CA GLY A 445 -8.11 -5.37 37.51
C GLY A 445 -9.56 -5.85 37.46
N HIS A 446 -9.87 -6.80 36.58
CA HIS A 446 -11.22 -7.33 36.41
C HIS A 446 -11.19 -8.86 36.35
N HIS A 447 -11.10 -9.53 37.50
CA HIS A 447 -11.10 -10.99 37.62
C HIS A 447 -12.26 -11.69 36.88
N SER A 448 -13.39 -11.00 36.65
CA SER A 448 -14.55 -11.51 35.88
C SER A 448 -14.48 -11.29 34.36
N LYS A 449 -13.55 -10.45 33.88
CA LYS A 449 -13.34 -10.13 32.45
C LYS A 449 -11.92 -10.47 31.95
N SER A 450 -11.01 -10.83 32.85
CA SER A 450 -9.64 -11.27 32.53
C SER A 450 -9.66 -12.46 31.57
N ARG A 451 -8.90 -12.34 30.48
CA ARG A 451 -8.63 -13.43 29.52
C ARG A 451 -7.38 -14.23 29.90
N LEU A 452 -6.68 -13.83 30.96
CA LEU A 452 -5.45 -14.48 31.42
C LEU A 452 -5.77 -15.65 32.36
N LYS A 453 -4.80 -16.54 32.54
CA LYS A 453 -4.88 -17.55 33.62
C LYS A 453 -4.58 -16.86 34.95
N ALA A 454 -5.31 -17.20 36.00
CA ALA A 454 -5.12 -16.60 37.33
C ALA A 454 -3.66 -16.61 37.85
N SER A 455 -2.86 -17.63 37.50
CA SER A 455 -1.43 -17.67 37.85
C SER A 455 -0.59 -16.61 37.15
N VAL A 456 -0.91 -16.28 35.89
CA VAL A 456 -0.24 -15.23 35.11
C VAL A 456 -0.73 -13.86 35.58
N GLU A 457 -2.03 -13.73 35.85
CA GLU A 457 -2.62 -12.52 36.41
C GLU A 457 -1.96 -12.15 37.74
N GLN A 458 -1.83 -13.10 38.68
CA GLN A 458 -1.12 -12.89 39.95
C GLN A 458 0.35 -12.47 39.73
N GLU A 459 1.07 -13.15 38.84
CA GLU A 459 2.47 -12.81 38.52
C GLU A 459 2.63 -11.37 37.99
N HIS A 460 1.61 -10.86 37.28
CA HIS A 460 1.56 -9.49 36.78
C HIS A 460 1.06 -8.46 37.82
N ILE A 461 0.24 -8.89 38.78
CA ILE A 461 -0.11 -8.11 39.98
C ILE A 461 1.12 -7.94 40.87
N ASP A 462 1.86 -9.01 41.15
CA ASP A 462 3.08 -8.99 41.96
C ASP A 462 4.16 -8.10 41.32
N TYR A 463 4.32 -8.18 40.00
CA TYR A 463 5.24 -7.33 39.22
C TYR A 463 4.85 -5.85 39.23
N LEU A 464 3.54 -5.55 39.20
CA LEU A 464 3.03 -4.17 39.29
C LEU A 464 3.23 -3.56 40.67
N HIS A 465 3.10 -4.36 41.73
CA HIS A 465 3.22 -3.91 43.12
C HIS A 465 4.65 -4.00 43.68
N THR A 466 5.68 -4.01 42.83
CA THR A 466 7.02 -3.60 43.29
C THR A 466 7.01 -2.08 43.54
N PRO A 467 7.74 -1.55 44.54
CA PRO A 467 7.68 -0.13 44.88
C PRO A 467 7.99 0.83 43.73
N ASP A 468 8.96 0.47 42.88
CA ASP A 468 9.36 1.30 41.75
C ASP A 468 8.33 1.25 40.60
N ASN A 469 7.73 0.09 40.33
CA ASN A 469 6.74 -0.07 39.27
C ASN A 469 5.39 0.56 39.63
N LEU A 470 4.94 0.41 40.88
CA LEU A 470 3.70 1.04 41.34
C LEU A 470 3.82 2.56 41.30
N PHE A 471 4.94 3.10 41.79
CA PHE A 471 5.24 4.52 41.73
C PHE A 471 5.32 5.03 40.28
N ALA A 472 5.97 4.29 39.37
CA ALA A 472 6.02 4.64 37.95
C ALA A 472 4.61 4.64 37.33
N ALA A 473 3.80 3.61 37.55
CA ALA A 473 2.44 3.51 37.04
C ALA A 473 1.55 4.65 37.56
N CYS A 474 1.52 4.88 38.88
CA CYS A 474 0.80 6.01 39.50
C CYS A 474 1.23 7.35 38.88
N SER A 475 2.52 7.61 38.77
CA SER A 475 3.05 8.89 38.30
C SER A 475 2.78 9.12 36.81
N ILE A 476 2.80 8.05 35.99
CA ILE A 476 2.39 8.09 34.57
C ILE A 476 0.90 8.42 34.45
N LEU A 477 0.03 7.78 35.24
CA LEU A 477 -1.42 8.00 35.21
C LEU A 477 -1.83 9.37 35.76
N ALA A 478 -1.09 9.89 36.72
CA ALA A 478 -1.26 11.24 37.27
C ALA A 478 -0.88 12.32 36.24
N VAL A 479 0.32 12.20 35.65
CA VAL A 479 0.93 13.30 34.89
C VAL A 479 0.65 13.22 33.39
N GLY A 480 0.56 12.01 32.83
CA GLY A 480 0.32 11.81 31.41
C GLY A 480 -1.06 12.34 30.97
N CYS A 481 -1.15 12.78 29.72
CA CYS A 481 -2.40 13.26 29.14
C CYS A 481 -2.66 12.52 27.83
N ASN A 482 -3.85 11.93 27.66
CA ASN A 482 -4.23 11.25 26.41
C ASN A 482 -4.81 12.26 25.39
N ASP A 483 -4.07 13.35 25.17
CA ASP A 483 -4.57 14.64 24.67
C ASP A 483 -4.65 14.72 23.13
N ARG A 484 -5.24 13.72 22.48
CA ARG A 484 -5.47 13.82 21.03
C ARG A 484 -6.62 14.79 20.70
N PHE A 485 -7.62 14.97 21.57
CA PHE A 485 -8.85 15.71 21.21
C PHE A 485 -9.63 16.48 22.30
N ASN A 486 -9.28 16.49 23.60
CA ASN A 486 -10.23 16.96 24.63
C ASN A 486 -9.64 17.83 25.76
N ARG A 487 -9.92 19.14 25.71
CA ARG A 487 -9.41 20.17 26.65
C ARG A 487 -9.82 19.89 28.10
N ASN A 488 -8.83 19.81 29.01
CA ASN A 488 -8.82 19.97 30.47
C ASN A 488 -9.97 19.43 31.35
N PHE A 489 -11.24 19.67 31.05
CA PHE A 489 -12.39 19.35 31.90
C PHE A 489 -12.53 17.85 32.20
N ASN A 490 -12.11 16.97 31.27
CA ASN A 490 -12.14 15.52 31.48
C ASN A 490 -10.88 14.95 32.15
N ARG A 491 -9.81 15.74 32.36
CA ARG A 491 -8.51 15.19 32.78
C ARG A 491 -8.49 14.74 34.25
N ARG A 492 -9.04 15.54 35.17
CA ARG A 492 -9.20 15.10 36.59
C ARG A 492 -10.10 13.86 36.69
N LYS A 493 -11.16 13.78 35.88
CA LYS A 493 -12.02 12.58 35.82
C LYS A 493 -11.22 11.35 35.37
N GLN A 494 -10.48 11.46 34.27
CA GLN A 494 -9.64 10.38 33.75
C GLN A 494 -8.55 9.95 34.74
N ILE A 495 -7.88 10.90 35.42
CA ILE A 495 -6.90 10.59 36.48
C ILE A 495 -7.59 9.78 37.60
N ARG A 496 -8.75 10.24 38.10
CA ARG A 496 -9.51 9.52 39.14
C ARG A 496 -9.92 8.12 38.69
N GLU A 497 -10.47 7.96 37.48
CA GLU A 497 -10.84 6.65 36.93
C GLU A 497 -9.63 5.70 36.81
N ASN A 498 -8.50 6.20 36.28
CA ASN A 498 -7.26 5.42 36.13
C ASN A 498 -6.67 5.01 37.47
N ILE A 499 -6.59 5.93 38.44
CA ILE A 499 -6.01 5.69 39.77
C ILE A 499 -6.90 4.72 40.57
N LEU A 500 -8.23 4.88 40.53
CA LEU A 500 -9.13 3.92 41.16
C LEU A 500 -9.06 2.53 40.50
N SER A 501 -8.86 2.46 39.18
CA SER A 501 -8.65 1.18 38.48
C SER A 501 -7.35 0.50 38.91
N LEU A 502 -6.30 1.27 39.23
CA LEU A 502 -5.04 0.76 39.76
C LEU A 502 -5.18 0.25 41.20
N VAL A 503 -5.75 1.05 42.11
CA VAL A 503 -5.91 0.69 43.53
C VAL A 503 -6.81 -0.54 43.72
N ARG A 504 -7.86 -0.68 42.91
CA ARG A 504 -8.79 -1.82 42.97
C ARG A 504 -8.16 -3.19 42.70
N ILE A 505 -6.96 -3.25 42.11
CA ILE A 505 -6.25 -4.51 41.84
C ILE A 505 -5.77 -5.16 43.15
N GLN A 506 -5.20 -4.39 44.07
CA GLN A 506 -4.72 -4.89 45.35
C GLN A 506 -4.70 -3.77 46.39
N GLN A 507 -5.80 -3.64 47.13
CA GLN A 507 -6.01 -2.53 48.07
C GLN A 507 -5.13 -2.64 49.31
N ASP A 508 -4.99 -3.84 49.88
CA ASP A 508 -4.31 -4.09 51.16
C ASP A 508 -2.77 -4.18 51.05
N ASN A 509 -2.17 -3.76 49.93
CA ASN A 509 -0.73 -3.88 49.74
C ASN A 509 0.03 -2.71 50.42
N PRO A 510 0.97 -2.95 51.36
CA PRO A 510 1.69 -1.89 52.07
C PRO A 510 2.56 -0.99 51.17
N VAL A 511 2.84 -1.42 49.93
CA VAL A 511 3.56 -0.60 48.94
C VAL A 511 2.78 0.67 48.54
N TRP A 512 1.46 0.72 48.81
CA TRP A 512 0.67 1.94 48.66
C TRP A 512 1.13 3.10 49.55
N ASP A 513 1.57 2.83 50.78
CA ASP A 513 2.08 3.86 51.70
C ASP A 513 3.38 4.45 51.16
N GLU A 514 4.29 3.60 50.70
CA GLU A 514 5.55 4.04 50.08
C GLU A 514 5.29 4.85 48.79
N CYS A 515 4.37 4.39 47.94
CA CYS A 515 3.99 5.10 46.72
C CYS A 515 3.42 6.50 47.03
N ARG A 516 2.53 6.62 48.03
CA ARG A 516 1.99 7.91 48.48
C ARG A 516 3.09 8.85 49.00
N CYS A 517 4.00 8.35 49.85
CA CYS A 517 5.13 9.13 50.34
C CYS A 517 6.06 9.60 49.22
N ARG A 518 6.36 8.74 48.22
CA ARG A 518 7.18 9.11 47.06
C ARG A 518 6.50 10.17 46.18
N LEU A 519 5.17 10.11 46.01
CA LEU A 519 4.40 11.14 45.29
C LEU A 519 4.41 12.49 46.04
N GLN A 520 4.30 12.47 47.37
CA GLN A 520 4.41 13.67 48.22
C GLN A 520 5.82 14.30 48.11
N GLN A 521 6.88 13.50 48.23
CA GLN A 521 8.27 13.96 48.08
C GLN A 521 8.53 14.65 46.73
N LEU A 522 7.85 14.22 45.67
CA LEU A 522 7.94 14.77 44.31
C LEU A 522 7.21 16.12 44.14
N LEU A 523 6.30 16.48 45.05
CA LEU A 523 5.73 17.83 45.14
C LEU A 523 6.64 18.80 45.90
N GLU A 524 7.29 18.31 46.96
CA GLU A 524 8.13 19.12 47.86
C GLU A 524 9.50 19.42 47.24
N ASN A 525 10.10 18.42 46.60
CA ASN A 525 11.38 18.50 45.92
C ASN A 525 11.18 18.11 44.46
N ASP A 526 11.89 18.74 43.52
CA ASP A 526 11.82 18.40 42.07
C ASP A 526 12.36 16.99 41.71
N GLY A 527 12.58 16.14 42.72
CA GLY A 527 12.37 14.70 42.62
C GLY A 527 13.29 14.01 41.63
N MET A 528 14.60 14.05 41.88
CA MET A 528 15.57 13.22 41.13
C MET A 528 15.48 13.43 39.60
N ASP A 529 15.42 14.70 39.17
CA ASP A 529 15.40 15.11 37.75
C ASP A 529 14.05 14.83 37.02
N PHE A 530 12.97 14.50 37.75
CA PHE A 530 11.68 14.06 37.18
C PHE A 530 11.12 14.99 36.09
N PHE A 531 10.91 16.27 36.42
CA PHE A 531 10.33 17.25 35.47
C PHE A 531 11.27 17.57 34.30
N TYR A 532 12.58 17.41 34.50
CA TYR A 532 13.58 17.56 33.43
C TYR A 532 13.58 16.35 32.47
N ARG A 533 13.45 15.12 32.98
CA ARG A 533 13.31 13.92 32.12
C ARG A 533 12.09 14.03 31.21
N GLN A 534 11.02 14.67 31.66
CA GLN A 534 9.82 14.95 30.85
C GLN A 534 10.00 16.00 29.74
N ALA A 535 11.21 16.56 29.56
CA ALA A 535 11.55 17.43 28.44
C ALA A 535 11.06 16.87 27.09
N ARG A 536 10.63 17.78 26.21
CA ARG A 536 10.33 17.45 24.81
C ARG A 536 11.65 17.31 24.07
N ILE A 537 11.85 16.17 23.41
CA ILE A 537 12.98 15.96 22.50
C ILE A 537 12.56 16.53 21.15
N ARG A 538 13.35 17.46 20.59
CA ARG A 538 13.16 18.04 19.26
C ARG A 538 14.47 17.86 18.47
N GLY A 539 14.55 16.79 17.69
CA GLY A 539 15.83 16.35 17.12
C GLY A 539 16.78 15.98 18.26
N ILE A 540 17.95 16.62 18.30
CA ILE A 540 18.96 16.43 19.37
C ILE A 540 18.70 17.29 20.62
N GLU A 541 17.83 18.29 20.58
CA GLU A 541 17.60 19.20 21.71
C GLU A 541 16.58 18.66 22.70
N ARG A 542 16.91 18.69 24.00
CA ARG A 542 15.94 18.53 25.10
C ARG A 542 15.40 19.90 25.51
N VAL A 543 14.18 20.21 25.08
CA VAL A 543 13.45 21.40 25.51
C VAL A 543 12.77 21.10 26.85
N ALA A 544 13.30 21.70 27.91
CA ALA A 544 12.72 21.61 29.26
C ALA A 544 11.25 22.03 29.30
N LEU A 545 10.49 21.51 30.26
CA LEU A 545 9.13 21.96 30.51
C LEU A 545 9.12 23.44 30.94
N SER A 546 8.12 24.21 30.48
CA SER A 546 7.88 25.54 31.03
C SER A 546 7.41 25.44 32.48
N GLY A 547 7.69 26.46 33.30
CA GLY A 547 7.25 26.51 34.70
C GLY A 547 5.74 26.33 34.85
N GLU A 548 4.95 26.84 33.90
CA GLU A 548 3.50 26.62 33.80
C GLU A 548 3.14 25.14 33.71
N LYS A 549 3.83 24.36 32.86
CA LYS A 549 3.61 22.91 32.72
C LYS A 549 4.07 22.14 33.95
N ILE A 550 5.16 22.56 34.58
CA ILE A 550 5.61 21.93 35.84
C ILE A 550 4.55 22.15 36.93
N ALA A 551 4.00 23.36 37.05
CA ALA A 551 2.90 23.67 37.96
C ALA A 551 1.62 22.87 37.65
N GLU A 552 1.25 22.77 36.36
CA GLU A 552 0.13 21.97 35.87
C GLU A 552 0.28 20.49 36.26
N GLN A 553 1.48 19.91 36.10
CA GLN A 553 1.76 18.52 36.45
C GLN A 553 1.75 18.29 37.97
N ARG A 554 2.36 19.19 38.76
CA ARG A 554 2.29 19.15 40.23
C ARG A 554 0.85 19.19 40.73
N GLU A 555 -0.04 19.95 40.07
CA GLU A 555 -1.46 19.99 40.40
C GLU A 555 -2.16 18.64 40.15
N TYR A 556 -1.79 17.89 39.11
CA TYR A 556 -2.34 16.54 38.89
C TYR A 556 -1.77 15.48 39.83
N ILE A 557 -0.50 15.61 40.23
CA ILE A 557 0.11 14.77 41.27
C ILE A 557 -0.58 15.01 42.62
N ARG A 558 -0.83 16.28 42.99
CA ARG A 558 -1.63 16.63 44.17
C ARG A 558 -3.03 15.99 44.11
N PHE A 559 -3.75 16.18 43.00
CA PHE A 559 -5.08 15.59 42.82
C PHE A 559 -5.06 14.04 42.86
N THR A 560 -3.96 13.42 42.45
CA THR A 560 -3.76 11.97 42.57
C THR A 560 -3.60 11.54 44.03
N ILE A 561 -2.80 12.25 44.81
CA ILE A 561 -2.65 12.01 46.25
C ILE A 561 -4.00 12.21 46.97
N GLU A 562 -4.71 13.31 46.69
CA GLU A 562 -6.07 13.56 47.20
C GLU A 562 -7.04 12.40 46.88
N THR A 563 -6.97 11.85 45.66
CA THR A 563 -7.80 10.70 45.26
C THR A 563 -7.42 9.42 46.00
N LEU A 564 -6.13 9.16 46.21
CA LEU A 564 -5.65 8.00 46.97
C LEU A 564 -6.03 8.10 48.45
N ASP A 565 -5.82 9.26 49.06
CA ASP A 565 -6.10 9.49 50.48
C ASP A 565 -7.60 9.44 50.77
N ALA A 566 -8.45 9.99 49.90
CA ALA A 566 -9.90 9.85 50.00
C ALA A 566 -10.36 8.39 49.84
N PHE A 567 -9.70 7.59 48.98
CA PHE A 567 -10.00 6.15 48.85
C PHE A 567 -9.66 5.40 50.15
N PHE A 568 -8.42 5.52 50.63
CA PHE A 568 -7.96 4.80 51.83
C PHE A 568 -8.60 5.29 53.13
N SER A 569 -9.15 6.51 53.15
CA SER A 569 -9.94 7.04 54.29
C SER A 569 -11.41 6.64 54.24
N GLY A 570 -11.89 6.01 53.17
CA GLY A 570 -13.30 5.65 52.98
C GLY A 570 -14.21 6.84 52.66
N GLU A 571 -13.66 7.97 52.20
CA GLU A 571 -14.39 9.21 51.89
C GLU A 571 -14.88 9.26 50.43
N LEU A 572 -14.52 8.27 49.61
CA LEU A 572 -15.06 8.13 48.26
C LEU A 572 -16.33 7.28 48.27
N ASP A 573 -17.48 7.91 48.06
CA ASP A 573 -18.71 7.21 47.68
C ASP A 573 -18.46 6.32 46.46
N GLU A 574 -18.74 5.02 46.59
CA GLU A 574 -18.73 4.09 45.46
C GLU A 574 -19.92 4.38 44.54
N GLU A 575 -19.74 5.30 43.57
CA GLU A 575 -20.65 5.36 42.43
C GLU A 575 -20.64 3.99 41.73
N PRO A 576 -21.80 3.32 41.60
CA PRO A 576 -21.87 2.03 40.94
C PRO A 576 -21.43 2.20 39.48
N ILE A 577 -20.55 1.32 39.04
CA ILE A 577 -20.02 1.31 37.68
C ILE A 577 -21.20 1.19 36.72
N SER A 578 -21.56 2.31 36.10
CA SER A 578 -22.37 2.27 34.88
C SER A 578 -21.52 1.54 33.84
N ASP A 579 -22.01 0.42 33.33
CA ASP A 579 -21.34 -0.26 32.21
C ASP A 579 -21.04 0.79 31.12
N PRO A 580 -19.86 0.74 30.49
CA PRO A 580 -19.56 1.65 29.40
C PRO A 580 -20.69 1.53 28.37
N PRO A 581 -21.24 2.65 27.85
CA PRO A 581 -22.23 2.56 26.81
C PRO A 581 -21.64 1.71 25.69
N ALA A 582 -22.31 0.59 25.39
CA ALA A 582 -21.87 -0.29 24.31
C ALA A 582 -21.61 0.60 23.10
N LEU A 583 -20.35 0.61 22.63
CA LEU A 583 -19.91 1.49 21.54
C LEU A 583 -20.97 1.41 20.45
N SER A 584 -21.72 2.50 20.28
CA SER A 584 -22.73 2.58 19.24
C SER A 584 -21.98 2.33 17.96
N VAL A 585 -22.23 1.19 17.34
CA VAL A 585 -21.68 0.88 16.02
C VAL A 585 -22.21 1.97 15.13
N ASP A 586 -21.35 2.96 14.85
CA ASP A 586 -21.65 3.99 13.86
C ASP A 586 -22.04 3.24 12.60
N VAL A 587 -23.30 3.39 12.22
CA VAL A 587 -23.85 2.79 11.01
C VAL A 587 -23.03 3.40 9.88
N LEU A 588 -22.06 2.62 9.36
CA LEU A 588 -21.26 3.05 8.24
C LEU A 588 -22.21 3.57 7.16
N PRO A 589 -21.92 4.72 6.53
CA PRO A 589 -22.70 5.15 5.37
C PRO A 589 -22.71 4.00 4.37
N ASN A 590 -23.91 3.59 3.95
CA ASN A 590 -24.17 2.38 3.17
C ASN A 590 -23.04 2.05 2.19
N PRO A 591 -22.51 0.80 2.17
CA PRO A 591 -21.43 0.44 1.27
C PRO A 591 -21.85 0.77 -0.17
N ARG A 592 -21.15 1.73 -0.77
CA ARG A 592 -21.33 2.05 -2.20
C ARG A 592 -21.06 0.78 -3.00
N PRO A 593 -21.79 0.53 -4.10
CA PRO A 593 -21.80 -0.77 -4.76
C PRO A 593 -20.39 -1.24 -5.15
N HIS A 594 -20.08 -2.44 -4.69
CA HIS A 594 -18.79 -3.14 -4.79
C HIS A 594 -18.27 -3.23 -6.24
N TRP A 595 -16.97 -3.03 -6.47
CA TRP A 595 -16.41 -3.00 -7.82
C TRP A 595 -16.32 -4.38 -8.49
N SER A 596 -16.18 -5.49 -7.74
CA SER A 596 -16.21 -6.83 -8.37
C SER A 596 -17.53 -7.09 -9.10
N SER A 597 -18.63 -6.51 -8.60
CA SER A 597 -19.97 -6.57 -9.22
C SER A 597 -20.07 -5.80 -10.55
N ARG A 598 -19.06 -4.97 -10.88
CA ARG A 598 -18.89 -4.31 -12.18
C ARG A 598 -17.87 -5.01 -13.07
N MET A 599 -16.82 -5.60 -12.51
CA MET A 599 -15.80 -6.31 -13.31
C MET A 599 -16.39 -7.54 -14.03
N HIS A 600 -17.33 -8.26 -13.41
CA HIS A 600 -18.11 -9.32 -14.07
C HIS A 600 -19.04 -8.83 -15.21
N ARG A 601 -19.13 -7.53 -15.48
CA ARG A 601 -19.91 -6.96 -16.61
C ARG A 601 -19.06 -6.47 -17.78
N LEU A 602 -17.73 -6.62 -17.70
CA LEU A 602 -16.79 -6.15 -18.74
C LEU A 602 -15.98 -7.30 -19.38
N LEU A 603 -16.39 -8.56 -19.17
CA LEU A 603 -15.75 -9.74 -19.78
C LEU A 603 -16.80 -10.71 -20.34
N PRO A 604 -16.95 -10.78 -21.68
CA PRO A 604 -17.56 -11.91 -22.36
C PRO A 604 -16.58 -12.57 -23.35
N TRP A 605 -15.33 -12.84 -22.94
CA TRP A 605 -14.32 -13.47 -23.80
C TRP A 605 -13.55 -14.59 -23.10
N HIS A 606 -14.22 -15.73 -22.93
CA HIS A 606 -13.72 -17.07 -23.28
C HIS A 606 -14.79 -18.11 -22.91
N ASN A 607 -15.43 -18.70 -23.93
CA ASN A 607 -16.03 -20.04 -23.92
C ASN A 607 -16.65 -20.34 -25.30
N HIS A 608 -15.83 -20.85 -26.21
CA HIS A 608 -16.30 -21.63 -27.34
C HIS A 608 -15.42 -22.87 -27.44
N GLU A 609 -15.81 -23.92 -26.73
CA GLU A 609 -15.32 -25.27 -27.00
C GLU A 609 -15.87 -25.75 -28.34
N ALA A 610 -15.04 -26.51 -29.07
CA ALA A 610 -15.43 -27.09 -30.35
C ALA A 610 -16.46 -28.20 -30.14
N SER A 611 -17.67 -28.02 -30.67
CA SER A 611 -18.67 -29.09 -30.77
C SER A 611 -18.37 -29.95 -31.99
N ASP A 612 -17.61 -31.03 -31.79
CA ASP A 612 -17.33 -32.02 -32.83
C ASP A 612 -18.62 -32.80 -33.20
N GLY A 613 -19.10 -32.60 -34.43
CA GLY A 613 -20.46 -32.92 -34.86
C GLY A 613 -20.61 -34.24 -35.60
N GLY A 614 -20.01 -35.33 -35.08
CA GLY A 614 -20.11 -36.65 -35.68
C GLY A 614 -21.42 -37.39 -35.34
N ALA A 615 -22.35 -37.52 -36.28
CA ALA A 615 -23.53 -38.38 -36.14
C ALA A 615 -23.82 -39.19 -37.41
N VAL A 616 -23.57 -40.50 -37.35
CA VAL A 616 -23.93 -41.46 -38.40
C VAL A 616 -25.13 -42.30 -37.94
N GLY A 617 -26.24 -42.18 -38.68
CA GLY A 617 -27.23 -43.25 -38.92
C GLY A 617 -28.12 -43.74 -37.76
N ASN A 618 -29.45 -43.66 -37.97
CA ASN A 618 -30.23 -44.87 -38.30
C ASN A 618 -31.70 -44.56 -38.64
N VAL A 619 -32.23 -45.36 -39.58
CA VAL A 619 -33.60 -45.38 -40.17
C VAL A 619 -33.91 -44.24 -41.13
#